data_AF-A0A9X2HFZ9-F1
#
_entry.id   AF-A0A9X2HFZ9-F1
#
_cell.length_a   1.000
_cell.length_b   1.000
_cell.length_c   1.000
_cell.angle_alpha   90.00
_cell.angle_beta   90.00
_cell.angle_gamma   90.00
#
_symmetry.space_group_name_H-M   'P 1'
#
loop_
_entity.id
_entity.type
_entity.pdbx_description
1 polymer ?
#
loop_
_entity_poly.entity_id
_entity_poly.type
_entity_poly.pdbx_seq_one_letter_code
_entity_poly.pdbx_strand_id
1 'polypeptide(L)'
;MQRPRVVVLTDIENEPDDAQSLVRFLTYANQWDVDGLIATTSVHLPDRVAPDRIRRIVQAYGKVRGNLLKHEAGFPSEAQLLSVVRAGRPLFGLKAVGEGQDSPGSQLLIDTVDKTDPRPVWVLVWGGPNVLAQALWRVERDRSPAELARFVAKLRVYTISDQDDSGPWIRSKFPGLFYIASPGVHAGAAYHASTWSGISGDRFHGRFVGADFAIVDNPWLDRNVRAKGPLGAEYPHTEFIMEGDTPSFLYLIGNGLGSPEHPDWGSWGGRYEHYQPRTRKWFLQSETRAFWADAEDEVLGADGQWHTSNKATIWRWRQAYQNDFAARMDWTIKPYKQANHPPVVRLGHADRLTARRGETIRLSAAGSSDPDGDRLDYRWFHYPEPGTFTVSSGKVGVPIEIATGAAGTADVTIPTARVLRNGTLHLILAVSDSGSPSLTRYRRVIVDVTG
;
A
#
# COMPACT_ATOMS: atom_id res chain seq x y z
N MET A 1 -9.10 13.85 5.77
CA MET A 1 -9.28 12.51 6.38
C MET A 1 -8.44 12.45 7.65
N GLN A 2 -8.88 11.70 8.66
CA GLN A 2 -8.05 11.43 9.84
C GLN A 2 -6.90 10.50 9.44
N ARG A 3 -5.74 10.66 10.09
CA ARG A 3 -4.57 9.82 9.83
C ARG A 3 -4.84 8.38 10.29
N PRO A 4 -4.57 7.35 9.47
CA PRO A 4 -4.58 5.96 9.92
C PRO A 4 -3.59 5.76 11.07
N ARG A 5 -3.92 4.85 11.99
CA ARG A 5 -2.99 4.38 13.02
C ARG A 5 -2.28 3.13 12.49
N VAL A 6 -0.95 3.08 12.57
CA VAL A 6 -0.15 2.02 11.96
C VAL A 6 0.80 1.37 12.95
N VAL A 7 0.88 0.04 12.90
CA VAL A 7 1.90 -0.79 13.53
C VAL A 7 2.59 -1.61 12.44
N VAL A 8 3.91 -1.55 12.37
CA VAL A 8 4.70 -2.35 11.43
C VAL A 8 5.32 -3.54 12.17
N LEU A 9 5.18 -4.74 11.60
CA LEU A 9 5.89 -5.95 12.00
C LEU A 9 6.91 -6.28 10.90
N THR A 10 8.19 -6.25 11.20
CA THR A 10 9.26 -6.37 10.20
C THR A 10 10.36 -7.32 10.66
N ASP A 11 10.77 -8.23 9.80
CA ASP A 11 11.92 -9.12 9.98
C ASP A 11 13.22 -8.50 9.46
N ILE A 12 13.32 -7.17 9.60
CA ILE A 12 14.47 -6.36 9.19
C ILE A 12 15.82 -7.01 9.51
N GLU A 13 16.76 -6.88 8.58
CA GLU A 13 18.03 -7.61 8.50
C GLU A 13 17.95 -9.06 8.02
N ASN A 14 16.76 -9.54 7.64
CA ASN A 14 16.63 -10.71 6.78
C ASN A 14 17.27 -10.45 5.40
N GLU A 15 16.68 -9.51 4.67
CA GLU A 15 17.11 -9.02 3.36
C GLU A 15 17.27 -7.49 3.39
N PRO A 16 17.90 -6.87 2.37
CA PRO A 16 18.07 -5.43 2.33
C PRO A 16 16.75 -4.64 2.28
N ASP A 17 15.66 -5.24 1.80
CA ASP A 17 14.43 -4.56 1.38
C ASP A 17 13.58 -4.02 2.54
N ASP A 18 13.50 -4.69 3.71
CA ASP A 18 12.83 -4.12 4.89
C ASP A 18 13.47 -2.78 5.31
N ALA A 19 14.80 -2.67 5.22
CA ALA A 19 15.50 -1.42 5.53
C ALA A 19 15.23 -0.34 4.48
N GLN A 20 15.12 -0.73 3.20
CA GLN A 20 14.71 0.16 2.12
C GLN A 20 13.27 0.66 2.34
N SER A 21 12.35 -0.25 2.66
CA SER A 21 10.93 0.02 2.94
C SER A 21 10.79 0.93 4.16
N LEU A 22 11.57 0.73 5.22
CA LEU A 22 11.55 1.61 6.40
C LEU A 22 12.05 3.02 6.08
N VAL A 23 13.11 3.16 5.27
CA VAL A 23 13.57 4.48 4.82
C VAL A 23 12.45 5.20 4.07
N ARG A 24 11.80 4.54 3.09
CA ARG A 24 10.66 5.14 2.37
C ARG A 24 9.51 5.45 3.31
N PHE A 25 9.07 4.51 4.15
CA PHE A 25 8.00 4.69 5.13
C PHE A 25 8.19 5.95 5.97
N LEU A 26 9.41 6.22 6.46
CA LEU A 26 9.71 7.39 7.27
C LEU A 26 9.57 8.71 6.51
N THR A 27 9.76 8.72 5.18
CA THR A 27 9.47 9.90 4.35
C THR A 27 7.98 10.17 4.16
N TYR A 28 7.11 9.21 4.50
CA TYR A 28 5.65 9.33 4.50
C TYR A 28 5.04 9.34 5.92
N ALA A 29 5.86 9.30 6.97
CA ALA A 29 5.37 9.16 8.34
C ALA A 29 4.44 10.31 8.80
N ASN A 30 4.37 11.42 8.07
CA ASN A 30 3.38 12.47 8.28
C ASN A 30 1.94 12.08 7.88
N GLN A 31 1.75 10.99 7.14
CA GLN A 31 0.45 10.50 6.69
C GLN A 31 -0.27 9.65 7.74
N TRP A 32 0.42 9.19 8.79
CA TRP A 32 -0.08 8.22 9.76
C TRP A 32 0.29 8.59 11.20
N ASP A 33 -0.42 8.01 12.15
CA ASP A 33 0.03 7.91 13.53
C ASP A 33 0.75 6.58 13.71
N VAL A 34 2.08 6.63 13.85
CA VAL A 34 2.92 5.44 14.01
C VAL A 34 2.87 4.99 15.47
N ASP A 35 2.10 3.94 15.73
CA ASP A 35 1.90 3.37 17.06
C ASP A 35 2.86 2.22 17.39
N GLY A 36 3.54 1.65 16.39
CA GLY A 36 4.48 0.55 16.60
C GLY A 36 5.43 0.32 15.44
N LEU A 37 6.70 0.09 15.77
CA LEU A 37 7.72 -0.43 14.85
C LEU A 37 8.35 -1.65 15.52
N ILE A 38 7.91 -2.85 15.14
CA ILE A 38 8.17 -4.07 15.90
C ILE A 38 9.01 -5.02 15.05
N ALA A 39 10.22 -5.34 15.54
CA ALA A 39 11.04 -6.38 14.93
C ALA A 39 10.44 -7.77 15.21
N THR A 40 10.23 -8.57 14.17
CA THR A 40 9.65 -9.91 14.20
C THR A 40 10.54 -10.91 13.46
N THR A 41 10.15 -12.17 13.38
CA THR A 41 10.81 -13.23 12.61
C THR A 41 10.02 -13.55 11.35
N SER A 42 10.63 -14.30 10.43
CA SER A 42 9.98 -14.86 9.23
C SER A 42 10.59 -16.22 8.88
N VAL A 43 10.16 -16.82 7.77
CA VAL A 43 10.80 -18.03 7.21
C VAL A 43 12.25 -17.78 6.79
N HIS A 44 12.63 -16.53 6.52
CA HIS A 44 13.97 -16.15 6.09
C HIS A 44 14.85 -15.67 7.26
N LEU A 45 14.25 -15.16 8.34
CA LEU A 45 14.92 -14.85 9.61
C LEU A 45 14.19 -15.53 10.79
N PRO A 46 14.34 -16.87 10.97
CA PRO A 46 13.45 -17.67 11.82
C PRO A 46 13.75 -17.60 13.33
N ASP A 47 14.92 -17.13 13.74
CA ASP A 47 15.44 -17.28 15.10
C ASP A 47 16.16 -16.02 15.63
N ARG A 48 15.97 -14.87 14.98
CA ARG A 48 16.53 -13.57 15.40
C ARG A 48 15.57 -12.42 15.11
N VAL A 49 15.66 -11.35 15.91
CA VAL A 49 14.99 -10.06 15.67
C VAL A 49 16.01 -8.93 15.77
N ALA A 50 15.84 -7.85 14.99
CA ALA A 50 16.81 -6.74 14.91
C ALA A 50 16.21 -5.35 15.17
N PRO A 51 15.67 -5.07 16.38
CA PRO A 51 15.09 -3.76 16.69
C PRO A 51 16.13 -2.62 16.67
N ASP A 52 17.42 -2.91 16.85
CA ASP A 52 18.49 -1.90 16.77
C ASP A 52 18.68 -1.34 15.36
N ARG A 53 18.42 -2.16 14.33
CA ARG A 53 18.43 -1.69 12.93
C ARG A 53 17.33 -0.66 12.71
N ILE A 54 16.13 -0.89 13.26
CA ILE A 54 15.01 0.07 13.25
C ILE A 54 15.44 1.38 13.93
N ARG A 55 16.02 1.28 15.14
CA ARG A 55 16.48 2.48 15.89
C ARG A 55 17.50 3.29 15.11
N ARG A 56 18.47 2.64 14.47
CA ARG A 56 19.49 3.30 13.66
C ARG A 56 18.88 4.10 12.51
N ILE A 57 17.94 3.50 11.77
CA ILE A 57 17.26 4.18 10.65
C ILE A 57 16.40 5.34 11.17
N VAL A 58 15.69 5.16 12.29
CA VAL A 58 14.90 6.23 12.94
C VAL A 58 15.79 7.40 13.39
N GLN A 59 16.98 7.12 13.92
CA GLN A 59 17.96 8.16 14.27
C GLN A 59 18.48 8.92 13.04
N ALA A 60 18.67 8.23 11.90
CA ALA A 60 19.01 8.90 10.65
C ALA A 60 17.87 9.78 10.14
N TYR A 61 16.62 9.34 10.26
CA TYR A 61 15.43 10.16 10.01
C TYR A 61 15.37 11.39 10.93
N GLY A 62 15.71 11.25 12.21
CA GLY A 62 15.73 12.36 13.17
C GLY A 62 16.61 13.52 12.72
N LYS A 63 17.75 13.22 12.07
CA LYS A 63 18.67 14.21 11.50
C LYS A 63 18.09 15.01 10.32
N VAL A 64 17.14 14.44 9.58
CA VAL A 64 16.53 15.07 8.39
C VAL A 64 15.11 15.59 8.62
N ARG A 65 14.46 15.22 9.74
CA ARG A 65 13.09 15.64 10.07
C ARG A 65 12.89 17.16 10.02
N GLY A 66 13.89 17.92 10.46
CA GLY A 66 13.83 19.39 10.43
C GLY A 66 13.67 19.95 9.01
N ASN A 67 14.23 19.29 8.00
CA ASN A 67 14.00 19.64 6.59
C ASN A 67 12.62 19.16 6.13
N LEU A 68 12.24 17.92 6.40
CA LEU A 68 10.92 17.39 6.04
C LEU A 68 9.76 18.29 6.52
N LEU A 69 9.87 18.84 7.74
CA LEU A 69 8.89 19.77 8.31
C LEU A 69 8.78 21.12 7.57
N LYS A 70 9.77 21.49 6.75
CA LYS A 70 9.67 22.67 5.88
C LYS A 70 8.73 22.42 4.72
N HIS A 71 8.62 21.17 4.26
CA HIS A 71 7.87 20.76 3.09
C HIS A 71 6.44 20.36 3.43
N GLU A 72 6.24 19.62 4.54
CA GLU A 72 4.91 19.23 4.98
C GLU A 72 4.85 19.11 6.51
N ALA A 73 3.72 19.49 7.10
CA ALA A 73 3.54 19.40 8.54
C ALA A 73 3.24 17.95 9.00
N GLY A 74 3.51 17.69 10.27
CA GLY A 74 3.01 16.50 10.96
C GLY A 74 3.89 15.26 10.92
N PHE A 75 5.15 15.39 10.49
CA PHE A 75 6.17 14.37 10.66
C PHE A 75 6.43 14.09 12.16
N PRO A 76 6.35 12.83 12.63
CA PRO A 76 6.59 12.48 14.03
C PRO A 76 8.04 12.74 14.43
N SER A 77 8.29 13.08 15.69
CA SER A 77 9.65 13.26 16.21
C SER A 77 10.41 11.93 16.31
N GLU A 78 11.74 12.01 16.29
CA GLU A 78 12.61 10.85 16.54
C GLU A 78 12.25 10.17 17.86
N ALA A 79 12.08 10.94 18.94
CA ALA A 79 11.72 10.42 20.26
C ALA A 79 10.37 9.68 20.25
N GLN A 80 9.36 10.20 19.53
CA GLN A 80 8.07 9.52 19.37
C GLN A 80 8.26 8.16 18.69
N LEU A 81 8.97 8.11 17.57
CA LEU A 81 9.23 6.87 16.84
C LEU A 81 10.05 5.86 17.64
N LEU A 82 11.13 6.31 18.30
CA LEU A 82 11.96 5.44 19.16
C LEU A 82 11.15 4.85 20.33
N SER A 83 10.20 5.62 20.89
CA SER A 83 9.40 5.16 22.03
C SER A 83 8.46 3.98 21.70
N VAL A 84 8.16 3.77 20.42
CA VAL A 84 7.32 2.66 19.93
C VAL A 84 8.10 1.54 19.25
N VAL A 85 9.44 1.57 19.27
CA VAL A 85 10.26 0.45 18.79
C VAL A 85 10.24 -0.70 19.81
N ARG A 86 9.81 -1.88 19.38
CA ARG A 86 9.75 -3.09 20.22
C ARG A 86 10.29 -4.31 19.47
N ALA A 87 10.44 -5.41 20.21
CA ALA A 87 10.82 -6.71 19.68
C ALA A 87 9.73 -7.73 19.97
N GLY A 88 9.49 -8.62 19.00
CA GLY A 88 8.80 -9.88 19.17
C GLY A 88 9.71 -10.94 19.81
N ARG A 89 9.28 -12.21 19.77
CA ARG A 89 10.12 -13.34 20.15
C ARG A 89 11.01 -13.76 18.97
N PRO A 90 12.27 -14.17 19.21
CA PRO A 90 13.15 -14.72 18.20
C PRO A 90 12.80 -16.19 17.92
N LEU A 91 11.55 -16.46 17.57
CA LEU A 91 11.02 -17.81 17.33
C LEU A 91 10.08 -17.78 16.12
N PHE A 92 10.31 -18.68 15.18
CA PHE A 92 9.51 -18.78 13.96
C PHE A 92 8.03 -19.11 14.24
N GLY A 93 7.14 -18.27 13.69
CA GLY A 93 5.71 -18.58 13.56
C GLY A 93 5.02 -18.95 14.87
N LEU A 94 4.22 -20.01 14.86
CA LEU A 94 3.45 -20.49 16.00
C LEU A 94 4.31 -20.96 17.19
N LYS A 95 5.62 -21.18 17.01
CA LYS A 95 6.52 -21.43 18.15
C LYS A 95 6.63 -20.21 19.08
N ALA A 96 6.34 -19.01 18.56
CA ALA A 96 6.24 -17.77 19.32
C ALA A 96 4.82 -17.49 19.84
N VAL A 97 3.90 -18.45 19.77
CA VAL A 97 2.50 -18.26 20.17
C VAL A 97 2.11 -19.25 21.28
N GLY A 98 1.61 -18.74 22.40
CA GLY A 98 1.15 -19.53 23.53
C GLY A 98 1.54 -18.98 24.91
N GLU A 99 1.39 -19.82 25.93
CA GLU A 99 1.73 -19.49 27.31
C GLU A 99 3.21 -19.13 27.42
N GLY A 100 3.53 -18.05 28.14
CA GLY A 100 4.90 -17.57 28.29
C GLY A 100 5.52 -16.92 27.05
N GLN A 101 4.80 -16.82 25.92
CA GLN A 101 5.34 -16.26 24.67
C GLN A 101 5.10 -14.76 24.47
N ASP A 102 4.47 -14.07 25.44
CA ASP A 102 4.29 -12.62 25.39
C ASP A 102 5.63 -11.91 25.14
N SER A 103 5.60 -10.87 24.34
CA SER A 103 6.76 -10.04 24.03
C SER A 103 6.43 -8.56 24.23
N PRO A 104 7.44 -7.69 24.36
CA PRO A 104 7.21 -6.24 24.35
C PRO A 104 6.44 -5.78 23.09
N GLY A 105 6.62 -6.45 21.95
CA GLY A 105 5.88 -6.19 20.73
C GLY A 105 4.41 -6.58 20.82
N SER A 106 4.09 -7.79 21.28
CA SER A 106 2.70 -8.25 21.38
C SER A 106 1.92 -7.44 22.41
N GLN A 107 2.57 -7.07 23.53
CA GLN A 107 1.95 -6.19 24.52
C GLN A 107 1.68 -4.79 23.97
N LEU A 108 2.65 -4.17 23.28
CA LEU A 108 2.45 -2.87 22.65
C LEU A 108 1.26 -2.89 21.68
N LEU A 109 1.10 -3.97 20.91
CA LEU A 109 -0.01 -4.11 19.99
C LEU A 109 -1.36 -4.22 20.72
N ILE A 110 -1.44 -5.00 21.80
CA ILE A 110 -2.64 -5.08 22.65
C ILE A 110 -3.00 -3.69 23.19
N ASP A 111 -2.04 -3.01 23.82
CA ASP A 111 -2.23 -1.68 24.41
C ASP A 111 -2.67 -0.66 23.36
N THR A 112 -2.09 -0.76 22.16
CA THR A 112 -2.40 0.11 21.01
C THR A 112 -3.84 -0.06 20.55
N VAL A 113 -4.29 -1.30 20.41
CA VAL A 113 -5.67 -1.59 20.03
C VAL A 113 -6.63 -1.15 21.13
N ASP A 114 -6.26 -1.30 22.40
CA ASP A 114 -7.11 -0.96 23.55
C ASP A 114 -7.25 0.52 23.85
N LYS A 115 -6.40 1.39 23.28
CA LYS A 115 -6.58 2.85 23.40
C LYS A 115 -8.03 3.24 23.08
N THR A 116 -8.56 4.21 23.82
CA THR A 116 -9.88 4.80 23.59
C THR A 116 -9.85 5.74 22.38
N ASP A 117 -9.50 5.18 21.22
CA ASP A 117 -9.47 5.82 19.92
C ASP A 117 -10.36 4.99 18.99
N PRO A 118 -11.41 5.57 18.38
CA PRO A 118 -12.35 4.83 17.54
C PRO A 118 -11.74 4.39 16.20
N ARG A 119 -10.57 4.93 15.82
CA ARG A 119 -9.94 4.60 14.54
C ARG A 119 -9.42 3.16 14.52
N PRO A 120 -9.46 2.51 13.34
CA PRO A 120 -8.71 1.29 13.10
C PRO A 120 -7.25 1.36 13.53
N VAL A 121 -6.67 0.20 13.85
CA VAL A 121 -5.22 -0.01 13.82
C VAL A 121 -4.88 -0.90 12.62
N TRP A 122 -4.06 -0.37 11.72
CA TRP A 122 -3.48 -1.10 10.61
C TRP A 122 -2.20 -1.79 11.05
N VAL A 123 -2.17 -3.12 10.95
CA VAL A 123 -0.99 -3.93 11.19
C VAL A 123 -0.39 -4.31 9.84
N LEU A 124 0.74 -3.69 9.51
CA LEU A 124 1.49 -3.93 8.28
C LEU A 124 2.53 -5.00 8.58
N VAL A 125 2.44 -6.15 7.92
CA VAL A 125 3.28 -7.31 8.20
C VAL A 125 4.22 -7.51 7.02
N TRP A 126 5.49 -7.18 7.24
CA TRP A 126 6.58 -7.28 6.27
C TRP A 126 7.19 -8.69 6.37
N GLY A 127 7.42 -9.17 7.59
CA GLY A 127 7.85 -10.55 7.88
C GLY A 127 6.71 -11.49 8.29
N GLY A 128 6.90 -12.19 9.41
CA GLY A 128 5.90 -13.09 10.00
C GLY A 128 4.94 -12.39 10.98
N PRO A 129 3.63 -12.68 10.96
CA PRO A 129 2.64 -12.07 11.85
C PRO A 129 2.60 -12.67 13.26
N ASN A 130 3.61 -13.42 13.70
CA ASN A 130 3.58 -14.12 14.99
C ASN A 130 3.37 -13.18 16.21
N VAL A 131 3.82 -11.92 16.14
CA VAL A 131 3.54 -10.89 17.16
C VAL A 131 2.04 -10.60 17.25
N LEU A 132 1.37 -10.47 16.11
CA LEU A 132 -0.08 -10.31 16.03
C LEU A 132 -0.79 -11.59 16.49
N ALA A 133 -0.29 -12.76 16.09
CA ALA A 133 -0.86 -14.04 16.52
C ALA A 133 -0.80 -14.19 18.05
N GLN A 134 0.33 -13.85 18.68
CA GLN A 134 0.47 -13.87 20.14
C GLN A 134 -0.47 -12.86 20.81
N ALA A 135 -0.59 -11.64 20.27
CA ALA A 135 -1.52 -10.65 20.80
C ALA A 135 -2.97 -11.15 20.77
N LEU A 136 -3.40 -11.73 19.64
CA LEU A 136 -4.73 -12.32 19.49
C LEU A 136 -4.94 -13.51 20.42
N TRP A 137 -3.95 -14.39 20.56
CA TRP A 137 -4.00 -15.54 21.47
C TRP A 137 -4.16 -15.11 22.93
N ARG A 138 -3.39 -14.11 23.37
CA ARG A 138 -3.48 -13.52 24.72
C ARG A 138 -4.87 -12.93 24.98
N VAL A 139 -5.41 -12.17 24.02
CA VAL A 139 -6.76 -11.57 24.14
C VAL A 139 -7.87 -12.62 24.14
N GLU A 140 -7.77 -13.67 23.30
CA GLU A 140 -8.73 -14.79 23.28
C GLU A 140 -8.76 -15.53 24.62
N ARG A 141 -7.59 -15.71 25.25
CA ARG A 141 -7.47 -16.41 26.55
C ARG A 141 -8.00 -15.57 27.71
N ASP A 142 -7.68 -14.28 27.73
CA ASP A 142 -7.88 -13.43 28.91
C ASP A 142 -9.21 -12.69 28.94
N ARG A 143 -9.93 -12.62 27.81
CA ARG A 143 -11.15 -11.81 27.68
C ARG A 143 -12.34 -12.63 27.26
N SER A 144 -13.54 -12.08 27.51
CA SER A 144 -14.78 -12.68 27.02
C SER A 144 -14.85 -12.68 25.48
N PRO A 145 -15.65 -13.57 24.88
CA PRO A 145 -15.84 -13.59 23.42
C PRO A 145 -16.30 -12.23 22.83
N ALA A 146 -17.10 -11.47 23.57
CA ALA A 146 -17.57 -10.15 23.14
C ALA A 146 -16.44 -9.10 23.15
N GLU A 147 -15.52 -9.18 24.12
CA GLU A 147 -14.35 -8.31 24.17
C GLU A 147 -13.34 -8.65 23.07
N LEU A 148 -13.09 -9.93 22.84
CA LEU A 148 -12.29 -10.40 21.71
C LEU A 148 -12.86 -9.91 20.37
N ALA A 149 -14.18 -10.04 20.17
CA ALA A 149 -14.82 -9.57 18.94
C ALA A 149 -14.64 -8.06 18.73
N ARG A 150 -14.76 -7.26 19.80
CA ARG A 150 -14.48 -5.81 19.75
C ARG A 150 -13.01 -5.50 19.48
N PHE A 151 -12.09 -6.30 20.01
CA PHE A 151 -10.65 -6.16 19.74
C PHE A 151 -10.35 -6.44 18.27
N VAL A 152 -10.83 -7.58 17.74
CA VAL A 152 -10.66 -7.98 16.33
C VAL A 152 -11.27 -6.96 15.37
N ALA A 153 -12.45 -6.40 15.68
CA ALA A 153 -13.11 -5.41 14.83
C ALA A 153 -12.34 -4.08 14.68
N LYS A 154 -11.38 -3.80 15.58
CA LYS A 154 -10.50 -2.61 15.49
C LYS A 154 -9.28 -2.85 14.61
N LEU A 155 -8.94 -4.10 14.28
CA LEU A 155 -7.75 -4.45 13.52
C LEU A 155 -8.02 -4.53 12.01
N ARG A 156 -7.09 -3.98 11.23
CA ARG A 156 -6.96 -4.18 9.78
C ARG A 156 -5.55 -4.72 9.55
N VAL A 157 -5.42 -5.80 8.78
CA VAL A 157 -4.11 -6.41 8.52
C VAL A 157 -3.80 -6.39 7.03
N TYR A 158 -2.58 -5.99 6.68
CA TYR A 158 -2.03 -6.16 5.34
C TYR A 158 -0.71 -6.92 5.49
N THR A 159 -0.63 -8.12 4.89
CA THR A 159 0.60 -8.93 4.91
C THR A 159 1.27 -9.01 3.54
N ILE A 160 2.60 -8.92 3.54
CA ILE A 160 3.47 -9.13 2.37
C ILE A 160 3.71 -10.62 2.25
N SER A 161 2.61 -11.31 1.91
CA SER A 161 2.44 -12.71 2.29
C SER A 161 2.60 -12.91 3.82
N ASP A 162 2.33 -14.10 4.33
CA ASP A 162 2.35 -14.30 5.78
C ASP A 162 3.74 -14.65 6.34
N GLN A 163 4.67 -15.03 5.47
CA GLN A 163 6.05 -15.46 5.75
C GLN A 163 6.28 -16.45 6.92
N ASP A 164 5.26 -16.94 7.61
CA ASP A 164 5.28 -17.99 8.64
C ASP A 164 3.92 -18.72 8.73
N ASP A 165 3.82 -19.70 9.63
CA ASP A 165 2.60 -20.52 9.83
C ASP A 165 1.53 -19.86 10.72
N SER A 166 1.81 -18.71 11.31
CA SER A 166 0.88 -17.97 12.16
C SER A 166 -0.15 -17.17 11.36
N GLY A 167 0.15 -16.77 10.11
CA GLY A 167 -0.82 -16.08 9.24
C GLY A 167 -2.06 -16.93 8.89
N PRO A 168 -1.87 -18.15 8.32
CA PRO A 168 -2.98 -19.08 8.10
C PRO A 168 -3.73 -19.45 9.39
N TRP A 169 -3.02 -19.55 10.52
CA TRP A 169 -3.64 -19.75 11.83
C TRP A 169 -4.55 -18.58 12.21
N ILE A 170 -4.08 -17.33 12.10
CA ILE A 170 -4.86 -16.12 12.36
C ILE A 170 -6.13 -16.12 11.49
N ARG A 171 -5.99 -16.32 10.18
CA ARG A 171 -7.13 -16.28 9.26
C ARG A 171 -8.18 -17.34 9.56
N SER A 172 -7.75 -18.53 10.00
CA SER A 172 -8.68 -19.60 10.38
C SER A 172 -9.32 -19.38 11.74
N LYS A 173 -8.59 -18.83 12.72
CA LYS A 173 -9.08 -18.64 14.10
C LYS A 173 -9.96 -17.40 14.26
N PHE A 174 -9.67 -16.33 13.53
CA PHE A 174 -10.35 -15.04 13.66
C PHE A 174 -11.02 -14.65 12.34
N PRO A 175 -12.13 -15.31 11.96
CA PRO A 175 -12.72 -15.13 10.63
C PRO A 175 -13.31 -13.74 10.39
N GLY A 176 -13.63 -12.99 11.45
CA GLY A 176 -14.09 -11.61 11.37
C GLY A 176 -12.98 -10.56 11.19
N LEU A 177 -11.70 -10.97 11.17
CA LEU A 177 -10.58 -10.06 11.01
C LEU A 177 -10.46 -9.57 9.56
N PHE A 178 -10.43 -8.26 9.37
CA PHE A 178 -10.07 -7.65 8.08
C PHE A 178 -8.62 -7.99 7.75
N TYR A 179 -8.41 -8.71 6.64
CA TYR A 179 -7.10 -9.28 6.30
C TYR A 179 -6.87 -9.23 4.79
N ILE A 180 -5.78 -8.58 4.38
CA ILE A 180 -5.27 -8.53 3.02
C ILE A 180 -4.01 -9.39 2.95
N ALA A 181 -3.98 -10.36 2.03
CA ALA A 181 -2.80 -11.21 1.84
C ALA A 181 -2.74 -11.84 0.44
N SER A 182 -1.51 -12.03 -0.05
CA SER A 182 -1.18 -13.01 -1.08
C SER A 182 -0.77 -14.33 -0.40
N PRO A 183 -1.62 -15.38 -0.38
CA PRO A 183 -1.35 -16.55 0.45
C PRO A 183 -0.20 -17.41 -0.09
N GLY A 184 0.58 -17.94 0.84
CA GLY A 184 1.70 -18.82 0.56
C GLY A 184 2.98 -18.38 1.27
N VAL A 185 3.84 -19.35 1.57
CA VAL A 185 5.15 -19.13 2.21
C VAL A 185 6.25 -19.81 1.41
N HIS A 186 7.51 -19.41 1.64
CA HIS A 186 8.62 -19.72 0.74
C HIS A 186 9.07 -21.21 0.75
N ALA A 187 8.99 -21.83 -0.45
CA ALA A 187 9.80 -22.94 -1.00
C ALA A 187 9.25 -23.40 -2.39
N GLY A 188 7.98 -23.07 -2.71
CA GLY A 188 7.25 -23.64 -3.86
C GLY A 188 6.73 -22.65 -4.92
N ALA A 189 7.38 -21.49 -5.10
CA ALA A 189 6.96 -20.37 -5.97
C ALA A 189 5.89 -19.41 -5.41
N ALA A 190 5.66 -19.39 -4.09
CA ALA A 190 4.67 -18.50 -3.45
C ALA A 190 4.86 -17.02 -3.81
N TYR A 191 6.06 -16.47 -3.60
CA TYR A 191 6.32 -15.05 -3.81
C TYR A 191 6.23 -14.62 -5.29
N HIS A 192 6.51 -15.53 -6.22
CA HIS A 192 6.28 -15.28 -7.64
C HIS A 192 4.79 -15.09 -7.96
N ALA A 193 3.90 -15.75 -7.22
CA ALA A 193 2.46 -15.63 -7.38
C ALA A 193 1.89 -14.39 -6.65
N SER A 194 2.61 -13.82 -5.69
CA SER A 194 2.14 -12.71 -4.88
C SER A 194 1.98 -11.38 -5.63
N THR A 195 1.06 -10.55 -5.15
CA THR A 195 0.75 -9.23 -5.71
C THR A 195 1.87 -8.24 -5.47
N TRP A 196 2.42 -8.23 -4.24
CA TRP A 196 3.44 -7.29 -3.77
C TRP A 196 4.69 -7.27 -4.65
N SER A 197 5.04 -8.39 -5.28
CA SER A 197 6.12 -8.52 -6.27
C SER A 197 6.01 -7.53 -7.44
N GLY A 198 4.85 -6.90 -7.65
CA GLY A 198 4.69 -5.81 -8.62
C GLY A 198 5.50 -4.56 -8.30
N ILE A 199 6.02 -4.37 -7.08
CA ILE A 199 6.85 -3.21 -6.74
C ILE A 199 8.13 -3.16 -7.60
N SER A 200 8.82 -4.29 -7.76
CA SER A 200 10.11 -4.38 -8.49
C SER A 200 10.56 -5.81 -8.86
N GLY A 201 9.70 -6.82 -8.74
CA GLY A 201 10.03 -8.24 -8.94
C GLY A 201 10.23 -8.67 -10.40
N ASP A 202 10.16 -7.74 -11.35
CA ASP A 202 10.12 -7.97 -12.80
C ASP A 202 11.28 -8.87 -13.27
N ARG A 203 12.51 -8.56 -12.85
CA ARG A 203 13.73 -9.28 -13.25
C ARG A 203 14.09 -10.44 -12.32
N PHE A 204 13.95 -10.26 -10.99
CA PHE A 204 14.37 -11.27 -10.02
C PHE A 204 13.41 -12.47 -9.96
N HIS A 205 12.11 -12.20 -9.80
CA HIS A 205 11.10 -13.25 -9.87
C HIS A 205 10.82 -13.65 -11.33
N GLY A 206 11.02 -12.73 -12.29
CA GLY A 206 11.18 -13.06 -13.70
C GLY A 206 9.89 -13.47 -14.44
N ARG A 207 8.71 -13.06 -13.95
CA ARG A 207 7.41 -13.56 -14.47
C ARG A 207 6.38 -12.51 -14.85
N PHE A 208 6.79 -11.24 -14.96
CA PHE A 208 5.96 -10.21 -15.57
C PHE A 208 6.85 -9.16 -16.24
N VAL A 209 6.29 -8.48 -17.24
CA VAL A 209 6.91 -7.35 -17.94
C VAL A 209 5.87 -6.22 -18.00
N GLY A 210 6.16 -5.15 -18.75
CA GLY A 210 5.25 -4.03 -18.93
C GLY A 210 5.52 -2.83 -18.03
N ALA A 211 6.22 -2.98 -16.91
CA ALA A 211 6.61 -1.85 -16.08
C ALA A 211 8.04 -1.36 -16.41
N ASP A 212 8.30 -0.08 -16.17
CA ASP A 212 9.66 0.46 -16.31
C ASP A 212 10.54 -0.02 -15.14
N PHE A 213 11.54 -0.85 -15.44
CA PHE A 213 12.49 -1.34 -14.45
C PHE A 213 13.63 -0.35 -14.17
N ALA A 214 13.92 0.57 -15.10
CA ALA A 214 15.04 1.51 -14.95
C ALA A 214 14.82 2.53 -13.82
N ILE A 215 13.59 2.64 -13.30
CA ILE A 215 13.25 3.52 -12.18
C ILE A 215 13.22 2.80 -10.82
N VAL A 216 13.59 1.52 -10.78
CA VAL A 216 13.68 0.71 -9.55
C VAL A 216 15.02 -0.02 -9.42
N ASP A 217 15.94 0.22 -10.35
CA ASP A 217 17.27 -0.38 -10.34
C ASP A 217 18.24 0.37 -9.43
N ASN A 218 19.37 -0.27 -9.12
CA ASN A 218 20.38 0.34 -8.24
C ASN A 218 20.92 1.69 -8.76
N PRO A 219 21.23 1.87 -10.06
CA PRO A 219 21.60 3.19 -10.59
C PRO A 219 20.57 4.30 -10.32
N TRP A 220 19.26 4.03 -10.46
CA TRP A 220 18.24 5.01 -10.13
C TRP A 220 18.19 5.29 -8.62
N LEU A 221 18.26 4.25 -7.80
CA LEU A 221 18.24 4.35 -6.34
C LEU A 221 19.46 5.11 -5.81
N ASP A 222 20.65 4.90 -6.39
CA ASP A 222 21.88 5.61 -6.02
C ASP A 222 21.71 7.12 -6.21
N ARG A 223 21.17 7.53 -7.35
CA ARG A 223 20.98 8.96 -7.71
C ARG A 223 19.86 9.61 -6.91
N ASN A 224 18.73 8.92 -6.75
CA ASN A 224 17.50 9.54 -6.25
C ASN A 224 17.25 9.29 -4.76
N VAL A 225 17.91 8.30 -4.16
CA VAL A 225 17.67 7.89 -2.77
C VAL A 225 18.97 7.87 -1.97
N ARG A 226 19.94 7.00 -2.33
CA ARG A 226 21.11 6.76 -1.48
C ARG A 226 22.03 7.97 -1.34
N ALA A 227 22.13 8.80 -2.38
CA ALA A 227 22.90 10.04 -2.34
C ALA A 227 22.25 11.17 -1.51
N LYS A 228 21.05 10.98 -0.94
CA LYS A 228 20.25 12.04 -0.30
C LYS A 228 20.42 12.05 1.22
N GLY A 229 21.61 12.45 1.67
CA GLY A 229 21.89 12.75 3.08
C GLY A 229 21.84 11.54 4.03
N PRO A 230 21.74 11.78 5.35
CA PRO A 230 21.87 10.72 6.36
C PRO A 230 20.82 9.60 6.25
N LEU A 231 19.58 9.93 5.88
CA LEU A 231 18.53 8.92 5.73
C LEU A 231 18.75 8.09 4.46
N GLY A 232 19.17 8.71 3.35
CA GLY A 232 19.55 8.01 2.12
C GLY A 232 20.70 7.02 2.33
N ALA A 233 21.69 7.38 3.17
CA ALA A 233 22.82 6.50 3.50
C ALA A 233 22.42 5.21 4.25
N GLU A 234 21.23 5.18 4.85
CA GLU A 234 20.70 3.97 5.51
C GLU A 234 19.92 3.06 4.54
N TYR A 235 19.73 3.47 3.29
CA TYR A 235 19.07 2.69 2.24
C TYR A 235 20.08 1.75 1.56
N PRO A 236 20.07 0.43 1.84
CA PRO A 236 21.08 -0.49 1.33
C PRO A 236 20.97 -0.76 -0.16
N HIS A 237 22.01 -1.37 -0.73
CA HIS A 237 22.00 -1.85 -2.12
C HIS A 237 20.98 -2.98 -2.28
N THR A 238 20.25 -2.99 -3.40
CA THR A 238 19.28 -4.04 -3.69
C THR A 238 20.00 -5.32 -4.10
N GLU A 239 19.65 -6.44 -3.48
CA GLU A 239 20.21 -7.77 -3.78
C GLU A 239 19.22 -8.63 -4.59
N PHE A 240 17.95 -8.69 -4.16
CA PHE A 240 16.89 -9.45 -4.82
C PHE A 240 15.90 -8.53 -5.52
N ILE A 241 15.01 -7.92 -4.73
CA ILE A 241 14.02 -6.93 -5.19
C ILE A 241 14.15 -5.65 -4.35
N MET A 242 13.68 -4.54 -4.90
CA MET A 242 13.57 -3.28 -4.19
C MET A 242 12.24 -3.24 -3.42
N GLU A 243 12.35 -3.08 -2.09
CA GLU A 243 11.24 -2.74 -1.19
C GLU A 243 10.01 -3.66 -1.31
N GLY A 244 10.18 -4.97 -1.17
CA GLY A 244 9.10 -5.96 -1.24
C GLY A 244 7.89 -5.60 -0.37
N ASP A 245 8.14 -4.96 0.77
CA ASP A 245 7.12 -4.67 1.78
C ASP A 245 6.38 -3.36 1.62
N THR A 246 6.94 -2.46 0.82
CA THR A 246 6.43 -1.10 0.63
C THR A 246 4.97 -1.03 0.17
N PRO A 247 4.43 -1.96 -0.65
CA PRO A 247 3.01 -1.98 -0.99
C PRO A 247 2.06 -1.89 0.22
N SER A 248 2.43 -2.48 1.36
CA SER A 248 1.61 -2.48 2.58
C SER A 248 1.28 -1.08 3.11
N PHE A 249 2.21 -0.13 3.01
CA PHE A 249 1.97 1.25 3.43
C PHE A 249 1.63 2.19 2.26
N LEU A 250 2.08 1.91 1.02
CA LEU A 250 1.59 2.66 -0.14
C LEU A 250 0.06 2.56 -0.29
N TYR A 251 -0.51 1.43 0.16
CA TYR A 251 -1.93 1.20 0.28
C TYR A 251 -2.66 2.27 1.12
N LEU A 252 -1.99 2.81 2.14
CA LEU A 252 -2.56 3.76 3.11
C LEU A 252 -2.29 5.24 2.78
N ILE A 253 -1.58 5.53 1.69
CA ILE A 253 -1.29 6.92 1.32
C ILE A 253 -2.56 7.58 0.76
N GLY A 254 -2.95 8.69 1.39
CA GLY A 254 -4.11 9.49 0.99
C GLY A 254 -3.89 10.34 -0.26
N ASN A 255 -3.52 9.74 -1.39
CA ASN A 255 -3.30 10.44 -2.66
C ASN A 255 -4.58 10.67 -3.49
N GLY A 256 -5.73 10.17 -3.01
CA GLY A 256 -7.05 10.29 -3.62
C GLY A 256 -7.41 9.22 -4.67
N LEU A 257 -6.57 8.21 -4.85
CA LEU A 257 -6.80 7.10 -5.78
C LEU A 257 -7.69 6.00 -5.19
N GLY A 258 -7.34 5.53 -3.99
CA GLY A 258 -7.98 4.41 -3.30
C GLY A 258 -8.64 4.80 -1.98
N SER A 259 -9.17 3.81 -1.27
CA SER A 259 -9.68 3.93 0.09
C SER A 259 -9.23 2.70 0.90
N PRO A 260 -8.60 2.87 2.08
CA PRO A 260 -8.14 1.74 2.89
C PRO A 260 -9.24 0.76 3.33
N GLU A 261 -10.49 1.19 3.41
CA GLU A 261 -11.61 0.31 3.75
C GLU A 261 -12.26 -0.34 2.51
N HIS A 262 -11.74 -0.05 1.31
CA HIS A 262 -12.16 -0.67 0.03
C HIS A 262 -10.94 -1.23 -0.73
N PRO A 263 -10.40 -2.40 -0.34
CA PRO A 263 -9.30 -3.05 -1.06
C PRO A 263 -9.58 -3.33 -2.53
N ASP A 264 -10.85 -3.48 -2.89
CA ASP A 264 -11.36 -3.66 -4.26
C ASP A 264 -11.25 -2.40 -5.12
N TRP A 265 -10.98 -1.23 -4.54
CA TRP A 265 -10.88 0.00 -5.31
C TRP A 265 -9.53 0.17 -6.01
N GLY A 266 -8.47 -0.46 -5.50
CA GLY A 266 -7.12 -0.26 -6.01
C GLY A 266 -6.47 1.02 -5.47
N SER A 267 -5.18 0.91 -5.19
CA SER A 267 -4.32 1.95 -4.64
C SER A 267 -2.89 1.77 -5.16
N TRP A 268 -1.95 2.60 -4.73
CA TRP A 268 -0.52 2.36 -4.99
C TRP A 268 -0.01 1.05 -4.36
N GLY A 269 -0.68 0.54 -3.33
CA GLY A 269 -0.40 -0.76 -2.70
C GLY A 269 -1.17 -1.94 -3.29
N GLY A 270 -1.79 -1.79 -4.47
CA GLY A 270 -2.49 -2.87 -5.16
C GLY A 270 -4.02 -2.82 -5.01
N ARG A 271 -4.67 -3.82 -5.59
CA ARG A 271 -6.13 -4.08 -5.56
C ARG A 271 -6.39 -5.52 -5.16
N TYR A 272 -7.43 -5.74 -4.37
CA TYR A 272 -7.76 -7.04 -3.78
C TYR A 272 -9.26 -7.33 -3.87
N GLU A 273 -9.61 -8.60 -4.00
CA GLU A 273 -11.01 -9.05 -4.06
C GLU A 273 -11.33 -9.93 -2.86
N HIS A 274 -12.57 -9.85 -2.38
CA HIS A 274 -13.00 -10.61 -1.21
C HIS A 274 -13.54 -11.99 -1.62
N TYR A 275 -12.69 -13.01 -1.59
CA TYR A 275 -13.05 -14.39 -1.92
C TYR A 275 -12.25 -15.39 -1.07
N GLN A 276 -12.69 -16.65 -1.04
CA GLN A 276 -11.90 -17.74 -0.47
C GLN A 276 -10.96 -18.27 -1.56
N PRO A 277 -9.64 -18.07 -1.45
CA PRO A 277 -8.73 -18.49 -2.50
C PRO A 277 -8.72 -20.00 -2.65
N ARG A 278 -8.77 -20.47 -3.90
CA ARG A 278 -8.58 -21.88 -4.22
C ARG A 278 -7.19 -22.31 -3.76
N THR A 279 -7.10 -23.41 -3.03
CA THR A 279 -5.83 -23.98 -2.56
C THR A 279 -4.85 -24.16 -3.72
N ARG A 280 -3.65 -23.60 -3.55
CA ARG A 280 -2.51 -23.75 -4.46
C ARG A 280 -1.41 -24.56 -3.81
N LYS A 281 -0.51 -25.13 -4.63
CA LYS A 281 0.59 -26.00 -4.17
C LYS A 281 1.57 -25.34 -3.20
N TRP A 282 1.59 -24.00 -3.15
CA TRP A 282 2.49 -23.20 -2.31
C TRP A 282 1.79 -22.62 -1.08
N PHE A 283 0.51 -22.95 -0.86
CA PHE A 283 -0.17 -22.62 0.38
C PHE A 283 0.27 -23.62 1.45
N LEU A 284 0.48 -23.16 2.69
CA LEU A 284 0.75 -24.05 3.83
C LEU A 284 -0.43 -24.98 4.12
N GLN A 285 -1.65 -24.47 3.95
CA GLN A 285 -2.90 -25.18 4.14
C GLN A 285 -4.00 -24.56 3.29
N SER A 286 -5.11 -25.28 3.12
CA SER A 286 -6.31 -24.71 2.50
C SER A 286 -6.88 -23.58 3.35
N GLU A 287 -7.27 -22.49 2.71
CA GLU A 287 -7.96 -21.38 3.37
C GLU A 287 -9.36 -21.81 3.80
N THR A 288 -9.79 -21.42 5.00
CA THR A 288 -11.07 -21.83 5.61
C THR A 288 -12.18 -20.79 5.46
N ARG A 289 -11.87 -19.62 4.89
CA ARG A 289 -12.80 -18.51 4.71
C ARG A 289 -12.42 -17.60 3.55
N ALA A 290 -13.33 -16.70 3.19
CA ALA A 290 -13.02 -15.56 2.36
C ALA A 290 -12.26 -14.46 3.14
N PHE A 291 -11.38 -13.76 2.44
CA PHE A 291 -10.66 -12.56 2.88
C PHE A 291 -10.24 -11.76 1.64
N TRP A 292 -9.55 -10.63 1.82
CA TRP A 292 -9.06 -9.83 0.69
C TRP A 292 -7.79 -10.47 0.10
N ALA A 293 -7.95 -11.12 -1.04
CA ALA A 293 -6.90 -11.83 -1.74
C ALA A 293 -6.61 -11.20 -3.11
N ASP A 294 -5.58 -11.68 -3.78
CA ASP A 294 -5.08 -11.14 -5.05
C ASP A 294 -6.21 -10.91 -6.07
N ALA A 295 -6.25 -9.71 -6.64
CA ALA A 295 -7.07 -9.37 -7.79
C ALA A 295 -6.18 -9.13 -9.02
N GLU A 296 -6.74 -9.11 -10.23
CA GLU A 296 -5.98 -8.88 -11.46
C GLU A 296 -6.43 -7.60 -12.17
N ASP A 297 -5.48 -6.81 -12.63
CA ASP A 297 -5.75 -5.64 -13.47
C ASP A 297 -5.23 -5.88 -14.88
N GLU A 298 -5.90 -5.29 -15.87
CA GLU A 298 -5.44 -5.27 -17.27
C GLU A 298 -4.91 -3.87 -17.61
N VAL A 299 -3.62 -3.78 -17.88
CA VAL A 299 -2.90 -2.50 -17.95
C VAL A 299 -2.03 -2.44 -19.20
N LEU A 300 -2.08 -1.31 -19.90
CA LEU A 300 -1.13 -1.00 -20.96
C LEU A 300 0.23 -0.64 -20.35
N GLY A 301 1.23 -1.48 -20.60
CA GLY A 301 2.60 -1.32 -20.11
C GLY A 301 3.38 -0.23 -20.84
N ALA A 302 4.52 0.14 -20.24
CA ALA A 302 5.56 1.00 -20.84
C ALA A 302 6.18 0.38 -22.10
N ASP A 303 6.04 -0.93 -22.31
CA ASP A 303 6.40 -1.64 -23.53
C ASP A 303 5.34 -1.50 -24.65
N GLY A 304 4.24 -0.79 -24.40
CA GLY A 304 3.15 -0.59 -25.34
C GLY A 304 2.26 -1.82 -25.53
N GLN A 305 2.36 -2.84 -24.66
CA GLN A 305 1.54 -4.05 -24.71
C GLN A 305 0.56 -4.11 -23.53
N TRP A 306 -0.57 -4.80 -23.71
CA TRP A 306 -1.52 -5.06 -22.62
C TRP A 306 -1.06 -6.24 -21.77
N HIS A 307 -1.12 -6.08 -20.45
CA HIS A 307 -0.71 -7.08 -19.47
C HIS A 307 -1.82 -7.27 -18.44
N THR A 308 -2.19 -8.53 -18.20
CA THR A 308 -3.20 -8.90 -17.21
C THR A 308 -2.55 -9.70 -16.11
N SER A 309 -2.46 -9.13 -14.91
CA SER A 309 -1.87 -9.81 -13.76
C SER A 309 -2.22 -9.12 -12.45
N ASN A 310 -2.03 -9.82 -11.33
CA ASN A 310 -2.11 -9.21 -10.02
C ASN A 310 -0.98 -8.21 -9.73
N LYS A 311 0.19 -8.36 -10.35
CA LYS A 311 1.31 -7.41 -10.22
C LYS A 311 0.96 -6.06 -10.85
N ALA A 312 0.16 -6.09 -11.91
CA ALA A 312 -0.29 -4.89 -12.62
C ALA A 312 -1.11 -3.95 -11.73
N THR A 313 -1.77 -4.49 -10.70
CA THR A 313 -2.48 -3.68 -9.70
C THR A 313 -1.55 -2.72 -8.95
N ILE A 314 -0.24 -3.02 -8.88
CA ILE A 314 0.80 -2.18 -8.26
C ILE A 314 1.62 -1.43 -9.31
N TRP A 315 2.26 -2.15 -10.25
CA TRP A 315 3.26 -1.52 -11.13
C TRP A 315 2.68 -0.49 -12.08
N ARG A 316 1.37 -0.51 -12.35
CA ARG A 316 0.68 0.53 -13.11
C ARG A 316 0.86 1.93 -12.53
N TRP A 317 1.19 2.01 -11.24
CA TRP A 317 1.42 3.27 -10.51
C TRP A 317 2.90 3.60 -10.30
N ARG A 318 3.82 2.79 -10.85
CA ARG A 318 5.25 2.84 -10.52
C ARG A 318 5.91 4.17 -10.73
N GLN A 319 5.65 4.79 -11.88
CA GLN A 319 6.19 6.12 -12.15
C GLN A 319 5.78 7.13 -11.08
N ALA A 320 4.50 7.12 -10.67
CA ALA A 320 3.96 8.09 -9.72
C ALA A 320 4.57 7.90 -8.32
N TYR A 321 4.61 6.67 -7.80
CA TYR A 321 5.18 6.45 -6.46
C TYR A 321 6.71 6.56 -6.43
N GLN A 322 7.43 6.27 -7.52
CA GLN A 322 8.88 6.47 -7.59
C GLN A 322 9.23 7.96 -7.67
N ASN A 323 8.47 8.75 -8.44
CA ASN A 323 8.64 10.20 -8.46
C ASN A 323 8.34 10.82 -7.09
N ASP A 324 7.26 10.38 -6.43
CA ASP A 324 6.90 10.87 -5.10
C ASP A 324 7.97 10.54 -4.06
N PHE A 325 8.55 9.33 -4.12
CA PHE A 325 9.66 8.97 -3.24
C PHE A 325 10.91 9.81 -3.52
N ALA A 326 11.29 10.02 -4.79
CA ALA A 326 12.44 10.84 -5.14
C ALA A 326 12.28 12.31 -4.68
N ALA A 327 11.09 12.90 -4.85
CA ALA A 327 10.81 14.25 -4.34
C ALA A 327 10.87 14.31 -2.81
N ARG A 328 10.32 13.30 -2.11
CA ARG A 328 10.40 13.22 -0.65
C ARG A 328 11.82 13.01 -0.14
N MET A 329 12.68 12.30 -0.88
CA MET A 329 14.10 12.23 -0.56
C MET A 329 14.79 13.58 -0.79
N ASP A 330 14.37 14.37 -1.78
CA ASP A 330 14.82 15.77 -1.91
C ASP A 330 14.38 16.62 -0.71
N TRP A 331 13.17 16.43 -0.17
CA TRP A 331 12.69 17.13 1.03
C TRP A 331 13.56 16.87 2.28
N THR A 332 14.36 15.79 2.29
CA THR A 332 15.27 15.50 3.41
C THR A 332 16.50 16.40 3.42
N ILE A 333 16.87 17.01 2.29
CA ILE A 333 18.12 17.77 2.13
C ILE A 333 17.95 19.18 1.56
N LYS A 334 16.82 19.48 0.91
CA LYS A 334 16.57 20.77 0.24
C LYS A 334 15.67 21.68 1.08
N PRO A 335 15.69 23.01 0.85
CA PRO A 335 14.62 23.90 1.30
C PRO A 335 13.38 23.79 0.39
N TYR A 336 12.22 24.24 0.87
CA TYR A 336 10.92 24.22 0.17
C TYR A 336 11.04 24.59 -1.31
N LYS A 337 11.52 25.80 -1.62
CA LYS A 337 11.61 26.35 -2.99
C LYS A 337 12.54 25.60 -3.96
N GLN A 338 13.26 24.57 -3.51
CA GLN A 338 14.19 23.79 -4.34
C GLN A 338 13.75 22.33 -4.50
N ALA A 339 12.59 21.95 -3.98
CA ALA A 339 11.98 20.65 -4.19
C ALA A 339 10.55 20.82 -4.67
N ASN A 340 10.07 19.84 -5.44
CA ASN A 340 8.69 19.81 -5.93
C ASN A 340 7.72 19.30 -4.85
N HIS A 341 6.46 19.73 -4.90
CA HIS A 341 5.37 19.32 -4.02
C HIS A 341 4.14 18.93 -4.83
N PRO A 342 3.38 17.93 -4.37
CA PRO A 342 2.31 17.36 -5.18
C PRO A 342 1.16 18.35 -5.43
N PRO A 343 0.50 18.26 -6.59
CA PRO A 343 -0.63 19.12 -6.90
C PRO A 343 -1.84 18.82 -5.99
N VAL A 344 -2.63 19.85 -5.71
CA VAL A 344 -3.87 19.74 -4.96
C VAL A 344 -5.03 19.53 -5.92
N VAL A 345 -5.55 18.30 -6.00
CA VAL A 345 -6.61 17.95 -6.94
C VAL A 345 -8.00 18.21 -6.35
N ARG A 346 -8.87 18.82 -7.14
CA ARG A 346 -10.29 19.05 -6.80
C ARG A 346 -11.21 18.60 -7.92
N LEU A 347 -12.44 18.27 -7.54
CA LEU A 347 -13.54 18.01 -8.45
C LEU A 347 -14.46 19.24 -8.45
N GLY A 348 -14.84 19.71 -9.63
CA GLY A 348 -15.85 20.76 -9.82
C GLY A 348 -17.30 20.26 -9.69
N HIS A 349 -17.48 19.04 -9.19
CA HIS A 349 -18.75 18.33 -9.02
C HIS A 349 -18.61 17.29 -7.90
N ALA A 350 -19.70 16.59 -7.57
CA ALA A 350 -19.67 15.51 -6.59
C ALA A 350 -18.79 14.34 -7.03
N ASP A 351 -18.15 13.66 -6.08
CA ASP A 351 -17.37 12.44 -6.27
C ASP A 351 -18.25 11.19 -6.49
N ARG A 352 -19.55 11.29 -6.23
CA ARG A 352 -20.55 10.28 -6.58
C ARG A 352 -21.66 10.89 -7.42
N LEU A 353 -21.95 10.28 -8.56
CA LEU A 353 -22.93 10.71 -9.55
C LEU A 353 -23.90 9.58 -9.87
N THR A 354 -25.03 9.90 -10.49
CA THR A 354 -25.97 8.93 -11.04
C THR A 354 -26.23 9.29 -12.50
N ALA A 355 -26.27 8.28 -13.37
CA ALA A 355 -26.54 8.50 -14.79
C ALA A 355 -27.24 7.30 -15.42
N ARG A 356 -28.11 7.55 -16.39
CA ARG A 356 -28.72 6.49 -17.22
C ARG A 356 -27.80 6.11 -18.37
N ARG A 357 -28.02 4.94 -18.93
CA ARG A 357 -27.39 4.57 -20.22
C ARG A 357 -27.74 5.61 -21.29
N GLY A 358 -26.73 6.05 -22.04
CA GLY A 358 -26.86 7.10 -23.06
C GLY A 358 -26.83 8.52 -22.53
N GLU A 359 -26.95 8.73 -21.22
CA GLU A 359 -26.76 10.03 -20.59
C GLU A 359 -25.28 10.44 -20.67
N THR A 360 -25.03 11.74 -20.80
CA THR A 360 -23.68 12.30 -20.77
C THR A 360 -23.48 13.06 -19.47
N ILE A 361 -22.48 12.65 -18.70
CA ILE A 361 -22.05 13.36 -17.50
C ILE A 361 -20.87 14.26 -17.83
N ARG A 362 -20.82 15.43 -17.19
CA ARG A 362 -19.70 16.35 -17.30
C ARG A 362 -18.80 16.28 -16.07
N LEU A 363 -17.55 15.96 -16.31
CA LEU A 363 -16.48 15.92 -15.32
C LEU A 363 -15.66 17.20 -15.36
N SER A 364 -15.14 17.62 -14.21
CA SER A 364 -14.39 18.87 -14.08
C SER A 364 -13.33 18.77 -13.00
N ALA A 365 -12.10 19.15 -13.33
CA ALA A 365 -11.00 19.31 -12.39
C ALA A 365 -10.90 20.73 -11.79
N ALA A 366 -11.94 21.56 -11.96
CA ALA A 366 -11.94 22.96 -11.53
C ALA A 366 -11.59 23.10 -10.03
N GLY A 367 -10.73 24.07 -9.73
CA GLY A 367 -10.19 24.29 -8.39
C GLY A 367 -8.94 23.47 -8.05
N SER A 368 -8.44 22.64 -8.97
CA SER A 368 -7.11 22.03 -8.84
C SER A 368 -6.03 23.09 -8.94
N SER A 369 -4.96 22.95 -8.16
CA SER A 369 -3.87 23.92 -8.07
C SER A 369 -2.54 23.26 -7.78
N ASP A 370 -1.45 23.90 -8.15
CA ASP A 370 -0.10 23.50 -7.77
C ASP A 370 0.47 24.45 -6.71
N PRO A 371 1.04 23.94 -5.59
CA PRO A 371 1.60 24.80 -4.54
C PRO A 371 2.92 25.49 -4.94
N ASP A 372 3.64 24.96 -5.93
CA ASP A 372 4.90 25.53 -6.45
C ASP A 372 4.67 26.42 -7.68
N GLY A 373 3.44 26.44 -8.20
CA GLY A 373 3.03 27.22 -9.37
C GLY A 373 3.31 26.49 -10.69
N ASP A 374 3.57 25.19 -10.64
CA ASP A 374 3.81 24.37 -11.81
C ASP A 374 2.56 24.18 -12.67
N ARG A 375 2.77 23.92 -13.96
CA ARG A 375 1.67 23.64 -14.89
C ARG A 375 1.08 22.27 -14.55
N LEU A 376 -0.25 22.19 -14.55
CA LEU A 376 -0.99 20.95 -14.32
C LEU A 376 -1.40 20.28 -15.64
N ASP A 377 -1.07 19.01 -15.78
CA ASP A 377 -1.51 18.11 -16.83
C ASP A 377 -2.59 17.16 -16.28
N TYR A 378 -3.75 17.13 -16.94
CA TYR A 378 -4.95 16.40 -16.48
C TYR A 378 -5.22 15.17 -17.34
N ARG A 379 -5.57 14.06 -16.70
CA ARG A 379 -5.99 12.83 -17.37
C ARG A 379 -7.18 12.20 -16.67
N TRP A 380 -8.32 12.19 -17.35
CA TRP A 380 -9.46 11.35 -17.00
C TRP A 380 -9.33 9.98 -17.67
N PHE A 381 -9.59 8.93 -16.92
CA PHE A 381 -9.67 7.57 -17.47
C PHE A 381 -10.67 6.70 -16.70
N HIS A 382 -11.21 5.70 -17.38
CA HIS A 382 -12.03 4.66 -16.78
C HIS A 382 -11.11 3.63 -16.12
N TYR A 383 -11.35 3.33 -14.84
CA TYR A 383 -10.73 2.25 -14.10
C TYR A 383 -11.77 1.11 -13.96
N PRO A 384 -11.83 0.17 -14.92
CA PRO A 384 -12.93 -0.80 -15.00
C PRO A 384 -12.94 -1.83 -13.89
N GLU A 385 -11.79 -2.29 -13.43
CA GLU A 385 -11.68 -3.47 -12.57
C GLU A 385 -12.34 -3.30 -11.18
N PRO A 386 -12.29 -2.11 -10.54
CA PRO A 386 -13.10 -1.83 -9.34
C PRO A 386 -14.62 -1.72 -9.56
N GLY A 387 -15.06 -1.50 -10.81
CA GLY A 387 -16.44 -1.21 -11.14
C GLY A 387 -17.30 -2.47 -11.29
N THR A 388 -18.59 -2.35 -10.98
CA THR A 388 -19.56 -3.43 -11.24
C THR A 388 -20.32 -3.24 -12.55
N PHE A 389 -20.25 -2.06 -13.15
CA PHE A 389 -20.76 -1.79 -14.50
C PHE A 389 -19.87 -2.49 -15.55
N THR A 390 -20.45 -3.41 -16.33
CA THR A 390 -19.68 -4.21 -17.29
C THR A 390 -20.17 -3.99 -18.71
N VAL A 391 -19.20 -3.72 -19.59
CA VAL A 391 -19.41 -3.54 -21.03
C VAL A 391 -18.44 -4.47 -21.75
N SER A 392 -18.93 -5.21 -22.75
CA SER A 392 -18.08 -6.09 -23.53
C SER A 392 -17.23 -5.31 -24.55
N SER A 393 -15.91 -5.31 -24.36
CA SER A 393 -14.90 -4.95 -25.37
C SER A 393 -14.07 -6.18 -25.72
N GLY A 394 -13.83 -6.41 -27.02
CA GLY A 394 -13.01 -7.54 -27.50
C GLY A 394 -11.65 -7.13 -28.06
N LYS A 395 -11.27 -5.85 -27.92
CA LYS A 395 -10.06 -5.27 -28.56
C LYS A 395 -9.17 -4.43 -27.62
N VAL A 396 -9.70 -3.96 -26.49
CA VAL A 396 -9.00 -3.04 -25.57
C VAL A 396 -9.45 -3.30 -24.13
N GLY A 397 -8.52 -3.16 -23.17
CA GLY A 397 -8.78 -3.35 -21.73
C GLY A 397 -9.50 -2.21 -21.04
N VAL A 398 -9.59 -1.05 -21.69
CA VAL A 398 -10.37 0.09 -21.21
C VAL A 398 -11.58 0.27 -22.13
N PRO A 399 -12.79 -0.16 -21.72
CA PRO A 399 -13.96 -0.20 -22.60
C PRO A 399 -14.61 1.17 -22.82
N ILE A 400 -14.19 2.20 -22.07
CA ILE A 400 -14.71 3.57 -22.16
C ILE A 400 -13.52 4.51 -22.29
N GLU A 401 -13.29 5.00 -23.51
CA GLU A 401 -12.30 6.05 -23.77
C GLU A 401 -12.84 7.39 -23.30
N ILE A 402 -12.00 8.17 -22.62
CA ILE A 402 -12.37 9.50 -22.13
C ILE A 402 -11.39 10.52 -22.70
N ALA A 403 -11.89 11.41 -23.55
CA ALA A 403 -11.14 12.55 -24.04
C ALA A 403 -11.09 13.63 -22.95
N THR A 404 -9.91 13.93 -22.44
CA THR A 404 -9.72 15.04 -21.50
C THR A 404 -9.57 16.34 -22.28
N GLY A 405 -10.52 17.25 -22.09
CA GLY A 405 -10.53 18.58 -22.66
C GLY A 405 -9.68 19.59 -21.88
N ALA A 406 -9.70 20.84 -22.35
CA ALA A 406 -8.97 21.94 -21.73
C ALA A 406 -9.36 22.13 -20.25
N ALA A 407 -8.40 22.56 -19.44
CA ALA A 407 -8.58 22.79 -18.00
C ALA A 407 -9.15 21.57 -17.22
N GLY A 408 -8.93 20.35 -17.73
CA GLY A 408 -9.30 19.11 -17.05
C GLY A 408 -10.80 18.82 -17.03
N THR A 409 -11.58 19.33 -17.99
CA THR A 409 -12.98 18.89 -18.18
C THR A 409 -13.07 17.66 -19.07
N ALA A 410 -14.06 16.81 -18.88
CA ALA A 410 -14.36 15.71 -19.81
C ALA A 410 -15.87 15.44 -19.85
N ASP A 411 -16.41 15.16 -21.03
CA ASP A 411 -17.78 14.69 -21.18
C ASP A 411 -17.76 13.17 -21.41
N VAL A 412 -18.51 12.42 -20.59
CA VAL A 412 -18.53 10.96 -20.61
C VAL A 412 -19.95 10.49 -20.87
N THR A 413 -20.18 9.90 -22.04
CA THR A 413 -21.47 9.28 -22.38
C THR A 413 -21.49 7.84 -21.87
N ILE A 414 -22.50 7.50 -21.07
CA ILE A 414 -22.65 6.14 -20.54
C ILE A 414 -23.02 5.18 -21.68
N PRO A 415 -22.28 4.08 -21.89
CA PRO A 415 -22.56 3.15 -22.98
C PRO A 415 -23.99 2.60 -22.96
N THR A 416 -24.61 2.50 -24.15
CA THR A 416 -25.92 1.84 -24.35
C THR A 416 -25.77 0.46 -24.99
N ALA A 417 -24.74 0.27 -25.81
CA ALA A 417 -24.47 -0.97 -26.52
C ALA A 417 -23.53 -1.88 -25.71
N ARG A 418 -23.72 -3.20 -25.85
CA ARG A 418 -22.86 -4.24 -25.24
C ARG A 418 -22.73 -4.15 -23.72
N VAL A 419 -23.69 -3.48 -23.06
CA VAL A 419 -23.77 -3.45 -21.60
C VAL A 419 -24.29 -4.79 -21.12
N LEU A 420 -23.47 -5.49 -20.33
CA LEU A 420 -23.82 -6.79 -19.76
C LEU A 420 -24.49 -6.62 -18.40
N ARG A 421 -24.05 -5.65 -17.60
CA ARG A 421 -24.58 -5.39 -16.25
C ARG A 421 -24.54 -3.90 -15.91
N ASN A 422 -25.63 -3.40 -15.32
CA ASN A 422 -25.64 -2.11 -14.63
C ASN A 422 -24.84 -2.19 -13.33
N GLY A 423 -24.40 -1.05 -12.80
CA GLY A 423 -23.63 -1.02 -11.57
C GLY A 423 -22.83 0.27 -11.45
N THR A 424 -21.72 0.19 -10.75
CA THR A 424 -20.80 1.31 -10.53
C THR A 424 -19.76 1.38 -11.64
N LEU A 425 -19.62 2.57 -12.22
CA LEU A 425 -18.55 2.95 -13.14
C LEU A 425 -17.55 3.81 -12.36
N HIS A 426 -16.26 3.44 -12.39
CA HIS A 426 -15.21 4.12 -11.63
C HIS A 426 -14.32 4.94 -12.56
N LEU A 427 -14.35 6.26 -12.42
CA LEU A 427 -13.57 7.19 -13.23
C LEU A 427 -12.49 7.83 -12.36
N ILE A 428 -11.28 7.95 -12.88
CA ILE A 428 -10.15 8.53 -12.16
C ILE A 428 -9.68 9.79 -12.89
N LEU A 429 -9.58 10.87 -12.14
CA LEU A 429 -8.78 12.04 -12.50
C LEU A 429 -7.38 11.85 -11.94
N ALA A 430 -6.38 11.72 -12.80
CA ALA A 430 -4.98 11.89 -12.43
C ALA A 430 -4.51 13.29 -12.86
N VAL A 431 -3.90 14.02 -11.94
CA VAL A 431 -3.30 15.33 -12.22
C VAL A 431 -1.83 15.25 -11.88
N SER A 432 -0.99 15.57 -12.85
CA SER A 432 0.46 15.64 -12.66
C SER A 432 0.95 17.06 -12.86
N ASP A 433 1.90 17.51 -12.05
CA ASP A 433 2.57 18.79 -12.24
C ASP A 433 3.70 18.69 -13.29
N SER A 434 4.25 19.84 -13.67
CA SER A 434 5.43 19.95 -14.54
C SER A 434 6.75 20.03 -13.77
N GLY A 435 6.74 19.77 -12.47
CA GLY A 435 7.90 19.87 -11.61
C GLY A 435 8.89 18.72 -11.83
N SER A 436 10.00 18.72 -11.08
CA SER A 436 11.07 17.73 -11.23
C SER A 436 11.40 17.06 -9.88
N PRO A 437 11.11 15.75 -9.71
CA PRO A 437 10.32 14.90 -10.62
C PRO A 437 8.85 15.33 -10.64
N SER A 438 8.11 14.99 -11.71
CA SER A 438 6.67 15.28 -11.81
C SER A 438 5.87 14.49 -10.79
N LEU A 439 5.02 15.15 -10.00
CA LEU A 439 4.23 14.50 -8.95
C LEU A 439 2.76 14.39 -9.34
N THR A 440 2.16 13.24 -9.04
CA THR A 440 0.78 12.92 -9.39
C THR A 440 -0.11 12.79 -8.16
N ARG A 441 -1.30 13.38 -8.22
CA ARG A 441 -2.40 13.15 -7.27
C ARG A 441 -3.69 12.84 -8.01
N TYR A 442 -4.65 12.25 -7.29
CA TYR A 442 -5.83 11.66 -7.90
C TYR A 442 -7.14 12.12 -7.25
N ARG A 443 -8.23 11.98 -7.99
CA ARG A 443 -9.59 11.90 -7.47
C ARG A 443 -10.34 10.78 -8.18
N ARG A 444 -11.13 10.03 -7.42
CA ARG A 444 -12.06 9.02 -7.93
C ARG A 444 -13.46 9.61 -8.00
N VAL A 445 -14.18 9.28 -9.07
CA VAL A 445 -15.59 9.56 -9.26
C VAL A 445 -16.30 8.23 -9.47
N ILE A 446 -17.35 7.95 -8.69
CA ILE A 446 -18.18 6.76 -8.82
C ILE A 446 -19.50 7.18 -9.47
N VAL A 447 -19.85 6.56 -10.59
CA VAL A 447 -21.11 6.79 -11.28
C VAL A 447 -21.99 5.56 -11.10
N ASP A 448 -23.11 5.72 -10.40
CA ASP A 448 -24.15 4.71 -10.31
C ASP A 448 -24.94 4.70 -11.62
N VAL A 449 -24.73 3.66 -12.44
CA VAL A 449 -25.38 3.53 -13.75
C VAL A 449 -26.74 2.86 -13.61
N THR A 450 -27.80 3.62 -13.87
CA THR A 450 -29.19 3.14 -13.85
C THR A 450 -29.67 2.75 -15.25
N GLY A 451 -30.69 1.89 -15.28
CA GLY A 451 -31.32 1.40 -16.52
C GLY A 451 -32.04 2.46 -17.33
#